data_AF-A0A9P4LSI6-F1
#
_entry.id   AF-A0A9P4LSI6-F1
#
_cell.length_a   1.000
_cell.length_b   1.000
_cell.length_c   1.000
_cell.angle_alpha   90.00
_cell.angle_beta   90.00
_cell.angle_gamma   90.00
#
_symmetry.space_group_name_H-M   'P 1'
#
loop_
_entity.id
_entity.type
_entity.pdbx_description
1 polymer ?
#
loop_
_entity_poly.entity_id
_entity_poly.type
_entity_poly.pdbx_seq_one_letter_code
_entity_poly.pdbx_strand_id
1 'polypeptide(L)'
;MAALFPDHIDELPNNMSFALVYQIGHLLSFSESSDAMYLTERMPDNDTWSALTPSWIKAERRVLSCWQESTMCVRGECDNVFNVVKSVSPGLITILTRLHSPMITSIANSLSAAALMSFSLSPGSTVDAATSSTFSDMERLSLGAYLLSRNILRDSTMTGHVAGFKYAVLNSKGQQLEGTGDFVLEVGSVTALSLPAIIPIPALTLLFLLLTVACNYLAHPRKGATTLRAQRERMINLVVPNLYRIANMQVGKAADYDYVRCLHPIPASEGDEMAMPLLAYTGG
;
A
#
# COMPACT_ATOMS: atom_id res chain seq x y z
N MET A 1 -4.94 -25.26 -11.63
CA MET A 1 -6.24 -25.95 -11.55
C MET A 1 -7.25 -24.98 -10.97
N ALA A 2 -8.34 -24.70 -11.67
CA ALA A 2 -9.48 -24.01 -11.09
C ALA A 2 -10.15 -24.95 -10.10
N ALA A 3 -10.46 -24.48 -8.89
CA ALA A 3 -11.31 -25.24 -7.97
C ALA A 3 -12.65 -25.47 -8.68
N LEU A 4 -12.98 -26.74 -8.97
CA LEU A 4 -14.33 -27.11 -9.37
C LEU A 4 -15.23 -26.88 -8.13
N PHE A 5 -15.97 -25.78 -8.12
CA PHE A 5 -17.12 -25.67 -7.25
C PHE A 5 -18.29 -26.40 -7.95
N PRO A 6 -18.98 -27.34 -7.28
CA PRO A 6 -20.17 -27.95 -7.84
C PRO A 6 -21.28 -26.91 -8.02
N ASP A 7 -22.06 -27.02 -9.11
CA ASP A 7 -23.07 -26.05 -9.58
C ASP A 7 -24.30 -25.88 -8.66
N HIS A 8 -24.24 -26.27 -7.38
CA HIS A 8 -25.40 -26.39 -6.48
C HIS A 8 -25.19 -25.79 -5.08
N ILE A 9 -24.12 -25.02 -4.89
CA ILE A 9 -23.88 -24.37 -3.60
C ILE A 9 -24.51 -22.98 -3.66
N ASP A 10 -25.77 -22.88 -3.24
CA ASP A 10 -26.54 -21.62 -3.18
C ASP A 10 -25.94 -20.60 -2.20
N GLU A 11 -25.09 -21.05 -1.27
CA GLU A 11 -24.33 -20.22 -0.34
C GLU A 11 -22.88 -20.69 -0.26
N LEU A 12 -21.96 -19.95 -0.88
CA LEU A 12 -20.53 -20.22 -0.74
C LEU A 12 -20.16 -20.14 0.74
N PRO A 13 -19.58 -21.21 1.33
CA PRO A 13 -19.26 -21.20 2.75
C PRO A 13 -18.24 -20.09 3.04
N ASN A 14 -18.46 -19.37 4.16
CA ASN A 14 -17.52 -18.35 4.66
C ASN A 14 -16.13 -18.94 4.99
N ASN A 15 -16.09 -20.25 5.19
CA ASN A 15 -14.90 -21.01 5.50
C ASN A 15 -14.52 -21.91 4.32
N MET A 16 -13.29 -21.76 3.85
CA MET A 16 -12.71 -22.63 2.83
C MET A 16 -11.71 -23.57 3.51
N SER A 17 -11.97 -24.87 3.42
CA SER A 17 -10.98 -25.90 3.80
C SER A 17 -10.08 -26.19 2.61
N PHE A 18 -8.78 -26.25 2.83
CA PHE A 18 -7.81 -26.67 1.83
C PHE A 18 -6.76 -27.58 2.45
N ALA A 19 -6.03 -28.29 1.59
CA ALA A 19 -5.01 -29.23 2.00
C ALA A 19 -3.68 -28.91 1.32
N LEU A 20 -2.60 -28.94 2.07
CA LEU A 20 -1.25 -28.82 1.53
C LEU A 20 -0.64 -30.23 1.44
N VAL A 21 -0.37 -30.64 0.20
CA VAL A 21 0.23 -31.93 -0.13
C VAL A 21 1.65 -31.68 -0.63
N TYR A 22 2.64 -32.19 0.11
CA TYR A 22 4.04 -32.05 -0.23
C TYR A 22 4.55 -33.32 -0.89
N GLN A 23 4.91 -33.23 -2.16
CA GLN A 23 5.54 -34.33 -2.89
C GLN A 23 7.05 -34.29 -2.68
N ILE A 24 7.47 -34.68 -1.47
CA ILE A 24 8.89 -34.66 -1.05
C ILE A 24 9.45 -36.03 -0.69
N GLY A 25 8.66 -37.10 -0.88
CA GLY A 25 9.09 -38.46 -0.57
C GLY A 25 10.32 -38.87 -1.40
N HIS A 26 11.28 -39.53 -0.75
CA HIS A 26 12.55 -39.99 -1.32
C HIS A 26 13.43 -38.90 -1.95
N LEU A 27 13.19 -37.62 -1.63
CA LEU A 27 14.17 -36.58 -1.93
C LEU A 27 15.41 -36.77 -1.07
N LEU A 28 16.58 -36.69 -1.69
CA LEU A 28 17.86 -36.83 -1.03
C LEU A 28 18.06 -35.68 -0.03
N SER A 29 18.47 -36.01 1.19
CA SER A 29 18.73 -35.03 2.24
C SER A 29 20.20 -35.05 2.68
N PHE A 30 20.80 -33.85 2.78
CA PHE A 30 22.16 -33.70 3.31
C PHE A 30 22.24 -33.97 4.81
N SER A 31 21.18 -33.66 5.53
CA SER A 31 21.10 -33.72 6.99
C SER A 31 19.91 -34.56 7.43
N GLU A 32 20.04 -35.21 8.59
CA GLU A 32 18.93 -35.92 9.19
C GLU A 32 18.02 -34.95 9.93
N SER A 33 16.70 -35.17 9.84
CA SER A 33 15.68 -34.38 10.53
C SER A 33 14.65 -35.28 11.17
N SER A 34 14.10 -34.81 12.29
CA SER A 34 13.00 -35.46 13.03
C SER A 34 11.68 -34.71 12.91
N ASP A 35 11.64 -33.61 12.14
CA ASP A 35 10.43 -32.81 11.92
C ASP A 35 9.36 -33.63 11.18
N ALA A 36 8.08 -33.44 11.51
CA ALA A 36 7.01 -34.29 10.99
C ALA A 36 6.93 -34.31 9.45
N MET A 37 7.21 -33.18 8.80
CA MET A 37 7.20 -33.02 7.35
C MET A 37 8.56 -33.36 6.72
N TYR A 38 9.66 -33.07 7.41
CA TYR A 38 11.02 -33.31 6.89
C TYR A 38 11.71 -34.57 7.41
N LEU A 39 10.99 -35.42 8.15
CA LEU A 39 11.58 -36.59 8.79
C LEU A 39 12.32 -37.45 7.76
N THR A 40 13.58 -37.69 8.05
CA THR A 40 14.45 -38.48 7.19
C THR A 40 14.51 -39.93 7.66
N GLU A 41 14.82 -40.82 6.73
CA GLU A 41 15.24 -42.18 7.05
C GLU A 41 16.53 -42.49 6.29
N ARG A 42 17.28 -43.47 6.82
CA ARG A 42 18.53 -43.91 6.23
C ARG A 42 18.26 -44.66 4.93
N MET A 43 19.02 -44.34 3.88
CA MET A 43 18.94 -45.05 2.62
C MET A 43 19.45 -46.49 2.77
N PRO A 44 18.91 -47.47 2.01
CA PRO A 44 19.48 -48.80 1.96
C PRO A 44 20.93 -48.77 1.44
N ASP A 45 21.81 -49.58 2.02
CA ASP A 45 23.23 -49.63 1.62
C ASP A 45 23.44 -50.06 0.14
N ASN A 46 22.42 -50.64 -0.50
CA ASN A 46 22.44 -51.06 -1.90
C ASN A 46 22.04 -49.94 -2.89
N ASP A 47 21.68 -48.74 -2.41
CA ASP A 47 21.30 -47.62 -3.28
C ASP A 47 22.55 -46.88 -3.79
N THR A 48 22.58 -46.54 -5.08
CA THR A 48 23.68 -45.81 -5.72
C THR A 48 23.94 -44.43 -5.10
N TRP A 49 22.91 -43.82 -4.51
CA TRP A 49 22.99 -42.49 -3.92
C TRP A 49 23.40 -42.51 -2.43
N SER A 50 23.39 -43.68 -1.79
CA SER A 50 23.74 -43.83 -0.36
C SER A 50 25.17 -43.37 -0.04
N ALA A 51 26.08 -43.44 -1.01
CA ALA A 51 27.46 -42.98 -0.89
C ALA A 51 27.60 -41.44 -0.89
N LEU A 52 26.63 -40.72 -1.46
CA LEU A 52 26.63 -39.26 -1.57
C LEU A 52 25.80 -38.60 -0.48
N THR A 53 24.63 -39.17 -0.19
CA THR A 53 23.70 -38.69 0.84
C THR A 53 23.19 -39.89 1.63
N PRO A 54 23.47 -40.00 2.95
CA PRO A 54 23.12 -41.18 3.72
C PRO A 54 21.62 -41.30 4.01
N SER A 55 20.86 -40.22 3.79
CA SER A 55 19.45 -40.12 4.17
C SER A 55 18.60 -39.51 3.06
N TRP A 56 17.34 -39.92 3.01
CA TRP A 56 16.30 -39.27 2.21
C TRP A 56 15.11 -38.92 3.09
N ILE A 57 14.22 -38.08 2.59
CA ILE A 57 12.95 -37.80 3.26
C ILE A 57 12.08 -39.04 3.17
N LYS A 58 11.66 -39.57 4.31
CA LYS A 58 10.78 -40.75 4.34
C LYS A 58 9.44 -40.44 3.67
N ALA A 59 8.95 -41.38 2.87
CA ALA A 59 7.72 -41.25 2.10
C ALA A 59 6.47 -41.15 2.99
N GLU A 60 5.31 -40.94 2.35
CA GLU A 60 3.99 -40.96 3.00
C GLU A 60 3.82 -39.91 4.11
N ARG A 61 4.27 -38.68 3.81
CA ARG A 61 4.04 -37.54 4.72
C ARG A 61 2.55 -37.23 4.83
N ARG A 62 2.12 -36.92 6.05
CA ARG A 62 0.74 -36.54 6.31
C ARG A 62 0.44 -35.21 5.62
N VAL A 63 -0.73 -35.16 5.00
CA VAL A 63 -1.29 -33.94 4.42
C VAL A 63 -1.64 -32.97 5.55
N LEU A 64 -1.31 -31.69 5.39
CA LEU A 64 -1.75 -30.66 6.31
C LEU A 64 -3.17 -30.23 5.92
N SER A 65 -4.13 -30.45 6.81
CA SER A 65 -5.48 -29.91 6.65
C SER A 65 -5.54 -28.51 7.24
N CYS A 66 -5.93 -27.54 6.41
CA CYS A 66 -6.03 -26.15 6.78
C CYS A 66 -7.46 -25.65 6.57
N TRP A 67 -7.83 -24.65 7.36
CA TRP A 67 -9.07 -23.92 7.22
C TRP A 67 -8.74 -22.44 7.16
N GLN A 68 -9.42 -21.72 6.27
CA GLN A 68 -9.32 -20.27 6.15
C GLN A 68 -10.71 -19.68 6.30
N GLU A 69 -10.78 -18.63 7.11
CA GLU A 69 -11.92 -17.74 7.19
C GLU A 69 -11.56 -16.43 6.46
N SER A 70 -12.39 -16.04 5.49
CA SER A 70 -12.17 -14.86 4.67
C SER A 70 -13.24 -13.81 4.97
N THR A 71 -12.96 -12.90 5.92
CA THR A 71 -13.79 -11.73 6.20
C THR A 71 -13.17 -10.49 5.58
N MET A 72 -13.96 -9.71 4.85
CA MET A 72 -13.54 -8.42 4.32
C MET A 72 -14.43 -7.32 4.90
N CYS A 73 -13.85 -6.16 5.22
CA CYS A 73 -14.61 -5.00 5.65
C CYS A 73 -14.50 -3.88 4.61
N VAL A 74 -15.63 -3.39 4.10
CA VAL A 74 -15.69 -2.21 3.22
C VAL A 74 -16.65 -1.20 3.84
N ARG A 75 -16.17 0.03 4.06
CA ARG A 75 -16.96 1.13 4.63
C ARG A 75 -17.60 0.81 6.00
N GLY A 76 -16.94 -0.04 6.79
CA GLY A 76 -17.43 -0.46 8.11
C GLY A 76 -18.38 -1.67 8.11
N GLU A 77 -18.78 -2.16 6.93
CA GLU A 77 -19.53 -3.41 6.79
C GLU A 77 -18.57 -4.56 6.55
N CYS A 78 -18.56 -5.53 7.47
CA CYS A 78 -17.73 -6.72 7.39
C CYS A 78 -18.58 -7.94 7.03
N ASP A 79 -18.25 -8.59 5.93
CA ASP A 79 -18.91 -9.83 5.49
C ASP A 79 -17.94 -10.67 4.64
N ASN A 80 -18.40 -11.81 4.15
CA ASN A 80 -17.70 -12.58 3.14
C ASN A 80 -17.42 -11.71 1.91
N VAL A 81 -16.27 -11.91 1.28
CA VAL A 81 -15.84 -11.26 0.03
C VAL A 81 -16.99 -11.15 -0.96
N PHE A 82 -17.78 -12.21 -1.19
CA PHE A 82 -18.89 -12.17 -2.16
C PHE A 82 -20.05 -11.25 -1.79
N ASN A 83 -20.35 -11.09 -0.50
CA ASN A 83 -21.45 -10.24 -0.06
C ASN A 83 -21.03 -8.77 -0.06
N VAL A 84 -19.83 -8.49 0.42
CA VAL A 84 -19.27 -7.13 0.44
C VAL A 84 -19.14 -6.57 -0.97
N VAL A 85 -18.70 -7.42 -1.91
CA VAL A 85 -18.48 -7.10 -3.32
C VAL A 85 -19.75 -6.64 -4.06
N LYS A 86 -20.96 -6.97 -3.58
CA LYS A 86 -22.24 -6.50 -4.18
C LYS A 86 -22.41 -4.97 -4.11
N SER A 87 -21.74 -4.32 -3.16
CA SER A 87 -21.80 -2.86 -2.94
C SER A 87 -20.73 -2.08 -3.73
N VAL A 88 -19.91 -2.77 -4.52
CA VAL A 88 -18.64 -2.28 -5.07
C VAL A 88 -18.67 -2.24 -6.61
N SER A 89 -17.87 -1.36 -7.23
CA SER A 89 -17.78 -1.21 -8.68
C SER A 89 -17.23 -2.47 -9.38
N PRO A 90 -17.69 -2.82 -10.60
CA PRO A 90 -17.32 -4.07 -11.28
C PRO A 90 -15.81 -4.31 -11.46
N GLY A 91 -15.03 -3.24 -11.68
CA GLY A 91 -13.57 -3.33 -11.76
C GLY A 91 -12.95 -3.79 -10.45
N LEU A 92 -13.42 -3.25 -9.32
CA LEU A 92 -12.92 -3.58 -8.00
C LEU A 92 -13.40 -4.97 -7.54
N ILE A 93 -14.61 -5.40 -7.92
CA ILE A 93 -15.08 -6.80 -7.78
C ILE A 93 -14.06 -7.79 -8.36
N THR A 94 -13.58 -7.52 -9.57
CA THR A 94 -12.62 -8.40 -10.28
C THR A 94 -11.28 -8.53 -9.53
N ILE A 95 -10.87 -7.48 -8.81
CA ILE A 95 -9.63 -7.50 -8.03
C ILE A 95 -9.87 -8.21 -6.69
N LEU A 96 -10.95 -7.87 -5.99
CA LEU A 96 -11.26 -8.38 -4.66
C LEU A 96 -11.63 -9.86 -4.65
N THR A 97 -12.27 -10.36 -5.71
CA THR A 97 -12.57 -11.79 -5.84
C THR A 97 -11.33 -12.68 -5.81
N ARG A 98 -10.12 -12.15 -6.10
CA ARG A 98 -8.87 -12.89 -5.91
C ARG A 98 -8.55 -13.23 -4.45
N LEU A 99 -9.07 -12.45 -3.49
CA LEU A 99 -8.92 -12.72 -2.05
C LEU A 99 -9.80 -13.87 -1.56
N HIS A 100 -10.73 -14.35 -2.38
CA HIS A 100 -11.54 -15.52 -2.04
C HIS A 100 -10.69 -16.79 -1.95
N SER A 101 -9.70 -16.95 -2.85
CA SER A 101 -8.80 -18.09 -2.81
C SER A 101 -7.70 -17.86 -1.76
N PRO A 102 -7.34 -18.86 -0.94
CA PRO A 102 -6.25 -18.76 0.01
C PRO A 102 -4.95 -18.31 -0.66
N MET A 103 -4.38 -17.18 -0.24
CA MET A 103 -3.14 -16.65 -0.85
C MET A 103 -1.95 -17.60 -0.70
N ILE A 104 -1.96 -18.47 0.33
CA ILE A 104 -0.99 -19.56 0.49
C ILE A 104 -0.97 -20.46 -0.75
N THR A 105 -2.14 -20.78 -1.34
CA THR A 105 -2.20 -21.59 -2.57
C THR A 105 -1.61 -20.87 -3.78
N SER A 106 -1.77 -19.55 -3.85
CA SER A 106 -1.16 -18.76 -4.92
C SER A 106 0.37 -18.78 -4.82
N ILE A 107 0.92 -18.71 -3.60
CA ILE A 107 2.36 -18.80 -3.34
C ILE A 107 2.88 -20.19 -3.67
N ALA A 108 2.19 -21.23 -3.21
CA ALA A 108 2.57 -22.61 -3.48
C ALA A 108 2.60 -22.90 -4.99
N ASN A 109 1.62 -22.38 -5.75
CA ASN A 109 1.59 -22.55 -7.20
C ASN A 109 2.65 -21.71 -7.94
N SER A 110 2.99 -20.51 -7.45
CA SER A 110 3.95 -19.63 -8.13
C SER A 110 5.40 -19.96 -7.82
N LEU A 111 5.71 -20.35 -6.58
CA LEU A 111 7.07 -20.66 -6.12
C LEU A 111 7.36 -22.17 -6.10
N SER A 112 6.33 -23.03 -6.14
CA SER A 112 6.48 -24.49 -6.09
C SER A 112 7.40 -24.91 -4.92
N ALA A 113 8.38 -25.78 -5.17
CA ALA A 113 9.35 -26.24 -4.19
C ALA A 113 10.20 -25.10 -3.57
N ALA A 114 10.45 -24.00 -4.29
CA ALA A 114 11.22 -22.86 -3.78
C ALA A 114 10.45 -22.07 -2.69
N ALA A 115 9.15 -22.35 -2.53
CA ALA A 115 8.35 -21.80 -1.44
C ALA A 115 8.77 -22.31 -0.05
N LEU A 116 9.60 -23.37 0.01
CA LEU A 116 10.08 -24.01 1.24
C LEU A 116 11.58 -23.74 1.43
N MET A 117 12.01 -23.49 2.67
CA MET A 117 13.40 -23.09 2.97
C MET A 117 14.38 -24.25 2.80
N SER A 118 13.89 -25.46 2.97
CA SER A 118 14.66 -26.70 2.89
C SER A 118 15.16 -27.02 1.47
N PHE A 119 14.56 -26.45 0.44
CA PHE A 119 14.89 -26.74 -0.95
C PHE A 119 16.11 -25.95 -1.44
N SER A 120 17.13 -26.67 -1.90
CA SER A 120 18.20 -26.09 -2.71
C SER A 120 17.75 -25.96 -4.16
N LEU A 121 17.98 -24.80 -4.79
CA LEU A 121 17.70 -24.55 -6.21
C LEU A 121 18.69 -25.26 -7.16
N SER A 122 19.55 -26.14 -6.64
CA SER A 122 20.53 -26.88 -7.45
C SER A 122 19.84 -27.91 -8.36
N PRO A 123 20.31 -28.10 -9.61
CA PRO A 123 19.87 -29.21 -10.44
C PRO A 123 20.17 -30.55 -9.73
N GLY A 124 19.15 -31.39 -9.61
CA GLY A 124 19.16 -32.56 -8.72
C GLY A 124 18.60 -32.18 -7.36
N SER A 125 17.31 -32.41 -7.16
CA SER A 125 16.47 -31.98 -6.03
C SER A 125 16.95 -32.53 -4.68
N THR A 126 18.03 -31.96 -4.15
CA THR A 126 18.53 -32.21 -2.81
C THR A 126 17.95 -31.18 -1.84
N VAL A 127 17.67 -31.64 -0.63
CA VAL A 127 17.04 -30.85 0.42
C VAL A 127 17.97 -30.87 1.64
N ASP A 128 17.99 -29.80 2.41
CA ASP A 128 18.63 -29.80 3.74
C ASP A 128 17.53 -29.86 4.81
N ALA A 129 17.14 -31.09 5.19
CA ALA A 129 15.99 -31.32 6.06
C ALA A 129 16.14 -30.74 7.47
N ALA A 130 17.37 -30.53 7.96
CA ALA A 130 17.64 -29.94 9.28
C ALA A 130 17.55 -28.41 9.29
N THR A 131 17.66 -27.76 8.13
CA THR A 131 17.61 -26.28 8.05
C THR A 131 16.21 -25.70 8.15
N SER A 132 15.16 -26.53 7.98
CA SER A 132 13.78 -26.10 8.06
C SER A 132 12.94 -27.00 8.96
N SER A 133 11.82 -26.45 9.43
CA SER A 133 10.79 -27.15 10.17
C SER A 133 9.44 -26.87 9.53
N THR A 134 8.47 -27.76 9.76
CA THR A 134 7.08 -27.56 9.30
C THR A 134 6.55 -26.20 9.78
N PHE A 135 6.85 -25.85 11.03
CA PHE A 135 6.38 -24.61 11.64
C PHE A 135 7.00 -23.37 10.97
N SER A 136 8.32 -23.35 10.78
CA SER A 136 9.04 -22.22 10.15
C SER A 136 8.57 -21.98 8.72
N ASP A 137 8.40 -23.05 7.93
CA ASP A 137 7.90 -22.92 6.55
C ASP A 137 6.44 -22.47 6.50
N MET A 138 5.59 -22.95 7.41
CA MET A 138 4.20 -22.49 7.51
C MET A 138 4.11 -21.03 7.94
N GLU A 139 4.96 -20.59 8.89
CA GLU A 139 5.07 -19.19 9.28
C GLU A 139 5.46 -18.34 8.07
N ARG A 140 6.48 -18.75 7.32
CA ARG A 140 6.93 -18.04 6.11
C ARG A 140 5.86 -17.98 5.02
N LEU A 141 5.16 -19.09 4.78
CA LEU A 141 4.03 -19.13 3.83
C LEU A 141 2.89 -18.22 4.27
N SER A 142 2.57 -18.19 5.57
CA SER A 142 1.54 -17.32 6.12
C SER A 142 1.92 -15.84 6.03
N LEU A 143 3.17 -15.49 6.33
CA LEU A 143 3.69 -14.14 6.20
C LEU A 143 3.70 -13.69 4.73
N GLY A 144 4.12 -14.57 3.83
CA GLY A 144 4.04 -14.32 2.39
C GLY A 144 2.60 -14.09 1.94
N ALA A 145 1.66 -14.91 2.41
CA ALA A 145 0.25 -14.78 2.08
C ALA A 145 -0.34 -13.47 2.61
N TYR A 146 0.05 -13.04 3.81
CA TYR A 146 -0.29 -11.75 4.37
C TYR A 146 0.26 -10.59 3.52
N LEU A 147 1.54 -10.65 3.13
CA LEU A 147 2.16 -9.63 2.28
C LEU A 147 1.50 -9.54 0.91
N LEU A 148 1.17 -10.66 0.27
CA LEU A 148 0.42 -10.68 -0.99
C LEU A 148 -1.00 -10.11 -0.81
N SER A 149 -1.70 -10.49 0.26
CA SER A 149 -3.05 -9.99 0.53
C SER A 149 -3.06 -8.48 0.74
N ARG A 150 -2.11 -7.96 1.53
CA ARG A 150 -1.98 -6.52 1.81
C ARG A 150 -1.63 -5.72 0.56
N ASN A 151 -0.80 -6.28 -0.32
CA ASN A 151 -0.35 -5.59 -1.52
C ASN A 151 -1.21 -5.87 -2.76
N ILE A 152 -2.30 -6.66 -2.66
CA ILE A 152 -3.05 -7.07 -3.84
C ILE A 152 -3.55 -5.91 -4.70
N LEU A 153 -4.03 -4.83 -4.06
CA LEU A 153 -4.50 -3.65 -4.77
C LEU A 153 -3.33 -2.90 -5.43
N ARG A 154 -2.19 -2.82 -4.74
CA ARG A 154 -0.96 -2.24 -5.30
C ARG A 154 -0.44 -3.05 -6.49
N ASP A 155 -0.36 -4.37 -6.35
CA ASP A 155 0.13 -5.25 -7.40
C ASP A 155 -0.80 -5.20 -8.62
N SER A 156 -2.12 -5.10 -8.40
CA SER A 156 -3.10 -4.97 -9.48
C SER A 156 -2.96 -3.68 -10.30
N THR A 157 -2.44 -2.60 -9.69
CA THR A 157 -2.26 -1.31 -10.37
C THR A 157 -0.87 -1.15 -10.97
N MET A 158 0.15 -1.79 -10.38
CA MET A 158 1.54 -1.69 -10.82
C MET A 158 1.93 -2.72 -11.88
N THR A 159 1.12 -3.76 -12.11
CA THR A 159 1.42 -4.76 -13.14
C THR A 159 1.22 -4.17 -14.53
N GLY A 160 2.33 -3.88 -15.21
CA GLY A 160 2.34 -3.40 -16.59
C GLY A 160 1.90 -4.47 -17.61
N HIS A 161 1.84 -4.06 -18.89
CA HIS A 161 1.36 -4.96 -19.94
C HIS A 161 2.40 -6.02 -20.25
N VAL A 162 2.04 -7.29 -20.04
CA VAL A 162 2.86 -8.43 -20.42
C VAL A 162 2.28 -9.02 -21.71
N ALA A 163 3.09 -9.08 -22.76
CA ALA A 163 2.67 -9.64 -24.05
C ALA A 163 2.18 -11.09 -23.87
N GLY A 164 1.01 -11.41 -24.44
CA GLY A 164 0.37 -12.72 -24.32
C GLY A 164 -0.57 -12.87 -23.12
N PHE A 165 -0.64 -11.90 -22.20
CA PHE A 165 -1.57 -11.91 -21.07
C PHE A 165 -2.68 -10.88 -21.23
N LYS A 166 -3.94 -11.34 -21.12
CA LYS A 166 -5.11 -10.46 -21.11
C LYS A 166 -5.35 -9.95 -19.69
N TYR A 167 -5.45 -8.64 -19.53
CA TYR A 167 -5.83 -8.04 -18.27
C TYR A 167 -7.25 -8.45 -17.88
N ALA A 168 -7.41 -8.93 -16.64
CA ALA A 168 -8.71 -9.33 -16.10
C ALA A 168 -9.70 -8.16 -16.01
N VAL A 169 -9.20 -6.93 -15.89
CA VAL A 169 -10.00 -5.69 -15.77
C VAL A 169 -10.41 -5.08 -17.12
N LEU A 170 -10.13 -5.74 -18.25
CA LEU A 170 -10.56 -5.28 -19.56
C LEU A 170 -11.82 -6.02 -20.03
N ASN A 171 -12.78 -5.26 -20.56
CA ASN A 171 -13.97 -5.82 -21.20
C ASN A 171 -13.65 -6.47 -22.56
N SER A 172 -14.67 -7.04 -23.21
CA SER A 172 -14.54 -7.65 -24.54
C SER A 172 -14.08 -6.68 -25.64
N LYS A 173 -14.23 -5.37 -25.42
CA LYS A 173 -13.82 -4.28 -26.32
C LYS A 173 -12.40 -3.75 -26.00
N GLY A 174 -11.70 -4.33 -25.03
CA GLY A 174 -10.37 -3.88 -24.61
C GLY A 174 -10.37 -2.58 -23.80
N GLN A 175 -11.52 -2.15 -23.28
CA GLN A 175 -11.65 -0.98 -22.40
C GLN A 175 -11.63 -1.42 -20.94
N GLN A 176 -11.15 -0.55 -20.04
CA GLN A 176 -11.17 -0.82 -18.60
C GLN A 176 -12.61 -0.93 -18.09
N LEU A 177 -12.84 -1.87 -17.17
CA LEU A 177 -14.11 -2.00 -16.46
C LEU A 177 -14.39 -0.76 -15.62
N GLU A 178 -15.66 -0.40 -15.52
CA GLU A 178 -16.11 0.72 -14.72
C GLU A 178 -15.67 0.57 -13.25
N GLY A 179 -15.16 1.67 -12.71
CA GLY A 179 -14.66 1.77 -11.34
C GLY A 179 -13.32 1.09 -11.04
N THR A 180 -12.59 0.66 -12.07
CA THR A 180 -11.18 0.24 -11.92
C THR A 180 -10.28 1.40 -11.47
N GLY A 181 -10.67 2.66 -11.73
CA GLY A 181 -9.94 3.86 -11.31
C GLY A 181 -10.45 4.51 -10.01
N ASP A 182 -11.46 3.93 -9.37
CA ASP A 182 -12.18 4.59 -8.27
C ASP A 182 -11.52 4.39 -6.90
N PHE A 183 -10.46 3.59 -6.82
CA PHE A 183 -9.74 3.37 -5.57
C PHE A 183 -8.42 4.13 -5.55
N VAL A 184 -8.19 4.79 -4.42
CA VAL A 184 -6.92 5.44 -4.09
C VAL A 184 -6.21 4.55 -3.08
N LEU A 185 -4.98 4.17 -3.39
CA LEU A 185 -4.13 3.50 -2.43
C LEU A 185 -3.46 4.55 -1.55
N GLU A 186 -3.94 4.67 -0.32
CA GLU A 186 -3.27 5.42 0.71
C GLU A 186 -2.26 4.51 1.41
N VAL A 187 -0.98 4.67 1.08
CA VAL A 187 0.11 3.97 1.78
C VAL A 187 0.79 5.02 2.65
N GLY A 188 0.80 4.83 3.98
CA GLY A 188 1.28 5.80 4.95
C GLY A 188 2.54 6.55 4.50
N SER A 189 2.42 7.87 4.33
CA SER A 189 3.35 8.86 3.75
C SER A 189 3.25 9.17 2.25
N VAL A 190 2.54 8.39 1.45
CA VAL A 190 2.30 8.67 0.02
C VAL A 190 0.82 8.49 -0.29
N THR A 191 0.07 9.60 -0.24
CA THR A 191 -1.29 9.67 -0.79
C THR A 191 -1.18 9.65 -2.31
N ALA A 192 -1.52 8.52 -2.94
CA ALA A 192 -1.74 8.49 -4.38
C ALA A 192 -3.00 9.32 -4.68
N LEU A 193 -2.87 10.60 -5.02
CA LEU A 193 -4.03 11.43 -5.36
C LEU A 193 -4.82 10.77 -6.50
N SER A 194 -6.15 10.72 -6.37
CA SER A 194 -7.00 10.25 -7.46
C SER A 194 -6.73 11.07 -8.72
N LEU A 195 -6.79 10.44 -9.90
CA LEU A 195 -6.67 11.14 -11.17
C LEU A 195 -7.59 12.40 -11.25
N PRO A 196 -8.87 12.34 -10.81
CA PRO A 196 -9.72 13.53 -10.78
C PRO A 196 -9.27 14.62 -9.79
N ALA A 197 -8.44 14.31 -8.80
CA ALA A 197 -7.82 15.31 -7.92
C ALA A 197 -6.49 15.84 -8.46
N ILE A 198 -5.75 15.05 -9.25
CA ILE A 198 -4.49 15.48 -9.91
C ILE A 198 -4.75 16.44 -11.08
N ILE A 199 -5.82 16.24 -11.85
CA ILE A 199 -6.17 17.07 -13.01
C ILE A 199 -6.47 18.55 -12.67
N PRO A 200 -7.22 18.91 -11.61
CA PRO A 200 -7.53 20.30 -11.31
C PRO A 200 -6.31 21.11 -10.85
N ILE A 201 -5.27 20.47 -10.31
CA ILE A 201 -4.06 21.17 -9.84
C ILE A 201 -3.34 21.93 -10.98
N PRO A 202 -2.92 21.29 -12.08
CA PRO A 202 -2.33 22.01 -13.21
C PRO A 202 -3.34 22.92 -13.91
N ALA A 203 -4.64 22.61 -13.90
CA ALA A 203 -5.66 23.49 -14.46
C ALA A 203 -5.78 24.81 -13.68
N LEU A 204 -5.79 24.74 -12.34
CA LEU A 204 -5.83 25.90 -11.47
C LEU A 204 -4.54 26.72 -11.57
N THR A 205 -3.36 26.08 -11.64
CA THR A 205 -2.10 26.83 -11.82
C THR A 205 -2.05 27.55 -13.16
N LEU A 206 -2.55 26.92 -14.24
CA LEU A 206 -2.64 27.55 -15.56
C LEU A 206 -3.65 28.71 -15.56
N LEU A 207 -4.78 28.57 -14.86
CA LEU A 207 -5.76 29.64 -14.64
C LEU A 207 -5.14 30.84 -13.90
N PHE A 208 -4.44 30.60 -12.79
CA PHE A 208 -3.76 31.66 -12.04
C PHE A 208 -2.65 32.32 -12.87
N LEU A 209 -1.93 31.55 -13.69
CA LEU A 209 -0.91 32.09 -14.59
C LEU A 209 -1.56 33.00 -15.65
N LEU A 210 -2.68 32.59 -16.24
CA LEU A 210 -3.42 33.43 -17.19
C LEU A 210 -3.95 34.71 -16.53
N LEU A 211 -4.49 34.61 -15.31
CA LEU A 211 -4.94 35.78 -14.55
C LEU A 211 -3.80 36.75 -14.23
N THR A 212 -2.63 36.25 -13.83
CA THR A 212 -1.47 37.12 -13.56
C THR A 212 -0.93 37.77 -14.82
N VAL A 213 -0.90 37.06 -15.96
CA VAL A 213 -0.53 37.65 -17.26
C VAL A 213 -1.56 38.69 -17.70
N ALA A 214 -2.86 38.40 -17.57
CA ALA A 214 -3.92 39.34 -17.90
C ALA A 214 -3.87 40.59 -17.01
N CYS A 215 -3.69 40.43 -15.70
CA CYS A 215 -3.48 41.54 -14.78
C CYS A 215 -2.23 42.35 -15.13
N ASN A 216 -1.11 41.71 -15.48
CA ASN A 216 0.10 42.42 -15.91
C ASN A 216 -0.10 43.15 -17.25
N TYR A 217 -0.88 42.59 -18.16
CA TYR A 217 -1.21 43.22 -19.44
C TYR A 217 -2.16 44.42 -19.26
N LEU A 218 -3.17 44.28 -18.40
CA LEU A 218 -4.09 45.37 -18.05
C LEU A 218 -3.42 46.46 -17.20
N ALA A 219 -2.52 46.06 -16.29
CA ALA A 219 -1.70 46.97 -15.50
C ALA A 219 -0.51 47.52 -16.29
N HIS A 220 -0.30 47.08 -17.53
CA HIS A 220 0.75 47.62 -18.39
C HIS A 220 0.43 49.10 -18.61
N PRO A 221 1.23 50.01 -18.04
CA PRO A 221 0.86 51.42 -18.00
C PRO A 221 0.78 51.94 -19.44
N ARG A 222 -0.38 52.53 -19.80
CA ARG A 222 -0.46 53.43 -20.94
C ARG A 222 0.71 54.40 -20.82
N LYS A 223 1.57 54.44 -21.84
CA LYS A 223 2.81 55.23 -21.91
C LYS A 223 2.54 56.64 -21.36
N GLY A 224 2.99 56.92 -20.13
CA GLY A 224 2.70 58.17 -19.40
C GLY A 224 2.93 58.13 -17.89
N ALA A 225 2.97 56.97 -17.25
CA ALA A 225 3.13 56.84 -15.78
C ALA A 225 4.58 56.55 -15.33
N THR A 226 5.58 57.29 -15.82
CA THR A 226 6.99 57.12 -15.44
C THR A 226 7.30 57.56 -13.99
N THR A 227 6.43 58.35 -13.37
CA THR A 227 6.65 58.93 -12.05
C THR A 227 6.37 57.95 -10.90
N LEU A 228 5.37 57.09 -11.02
CA LEU A 228 4.99 56.14 -9.95
C LEU A 228 5.93 54.93 -9.84
N ARG A 229 6.48 54.44 -10.97
CA ARG A 229 7.46 53.33 -10.96
C ARG A 229 8.77 53.78 -10.30
N ALA A 230 9.23 55.00 -10.61
CA ALA A 230 10.39 55.61 -9.97
C ALA A 230 10.18 55.87 -8.48
N GLN A 231 8.97 56.23 -8.03
CA GLN A 231 8.66 56.36 -6.61
C GLN A 231 8.60 55.01 -5.87
N ARG A 232 8.07 53.96 -6.52
CA ARG A 232 8.00 52.61 -5.91
C ARG A 232 9.38 51.97 -5.74
N GLU A 233 10.27 52.12 -6.72
CA GLU A 233 11.66 51.66 -6.61
C GLU A 233 12.43 52.41 -5.51
N ARG A 234 12.15 53.71 -5.32
CA ARG A 234 12.70 54.47 -4.19
C ARG A 234 12.18 53.99 -2.84
N MET A 235 10.89 53.65 -2.71
CA MET A 235 10.37 53.08 -1.47
C MET A 235 10.99 51.71 -1.16
N ILE A 236 11.13 50.83 -2.15
CA ILE A 236 11.71 49.50 -1.93
C ILE A 236 13.17 49.61 -1.49
N ASN A 237 13.96 50.49 -2.12
CA ASN A 237 15.34 50.76 -1.71
C ASN A 237 15.47 51.39 -0.31
N LEU A 238 14.41 52.01 0.23
CA LEU A 238 14.38 52.53 1.61
C LEU A 238 13.98 51.46 2.64
N VAL A 239 13.20 50.46 2.24
CA VAL A 239 12.69 49.40 3.14
C VAL A 239 13.73 48.30 3.35
N VAL A 240 14.50 47.95 2.32
CA VAL A 240 15.55 46.91 2.38
C VAL A 240 16.61 47.17 3.47
N PRO A 241 17.22 48.36 3.61
CA PRO A 241 18.19 48.61 4.67
C PRO A 241 17.56 48.58 6.08
N ASN A 242 16.28 48.93 6.23
CA ASN A 242 15.57 48.83 7.50
C ASN A 242 15.32 47.37 7.91
N LEU A 243 14.97 46.50 6.95
CA LEU A 243 14.85 45.06 7.18
C LEU A 243 16.19 44.41 7.53
N TYR A 244 17.27 44.80 6.85
CA TYR A 244 18.62 44.35 7.20
C TYR A 244 19.06 44.85 8.58
N ARG A 245 18.65 46.06 9.00
CA ARG A 245 18.93 46.58 10.35
C ARG A 245 18.21 45.76 11.43
N ILE A 246 16.98 45.35 11.17
CA ILE A 246 16.19 44.51 12.09
C ILE A 246 16.76 43.08 12.14
N ALA A 247 17.14 42.51 10.99
CA ALA A 247 17.73 41.17 10.92
C ALA A 247 19.16 41.09 11.52
N ASN A 248 19.90 42.20 11.51
CA ASN A 248 21.27 42.27 12.05
C ASN A 248 21.33 42.74 13.53
N MET A 249 20.18 43.01 14.17
CA MET A 249 20.12 43.09 15.63
C MET A 249 20.33 41.67 16.19
N GLN A 250 21.56 41.39 16.60
CA GLN A 250 21.92 40.11 17.20
C GLN A 250 20.97 39.75 18.35
N VAL A 251 20.41 38.54 18.27
CA VAL A 251 19.68 37.83 19.33
C VAL A 251 20.67 37.50 20.45
N GLY A 252 21.02 38.52 21.23
CA GLY A 252 21.98 38.46 22.32
C GLY A 252 21.43 39.18 23.53
N LYS A 253 20.73 38.41 24.37
CA LYS A 253 19.97 38.78 25.58
C LYS A 253 18.51 39.09 25.29
N ALA A 254 17.65 38.36 26.00
CA ALA A 254 16.21 38.56 26.07
C ALA A 254 15.92 40.00 26.51
N ALA A 255 15.75 40.89 25.54
CA ALA A 255 15.09 42.15 25.75
C ALA A 255 13.59 41.84 25.77
N ASP A 256 13.02 41.97 26.95
CA ASP A 256 11.60 42.08 27.19
C ASP A 256 11.08 43.27 26.39
N TYR A 257 10.52 43.01 25.21
CA TYR A 257 9.98 44.05 24.36
C TYR A 257 8.51 44.25 24.69
N ASP A 258 8.25 45.26 25.52
CA ASP A 258 6.96 45.90 25.71
C ASP A 258 6.52 46.59 24.40
N TYR A 259 6.04 45.79 23.44
CA TYR A 259 5.53 46.26 22.15
C TYR A 259 4.15 46.95 22.26
N VAL A 260 3.59 47.09 23.47
CA VAL A 260 2.22 47.58 23.67
C VAL A 260 2.13 49.11 23.59
N ARG A 261 3.25 49.85 23.68
CA ARG A 261 3.20 51.33 23.75
C ARG A 261 3.34 52.11 22.44
N CYS A 262 3.66 51.47 21.31
CA CYS A 262 3.91 52.19 20.04
C CYS A 262 2.92 51.88 18.92
N LEU A 263 1.87 51.10 19.18
CA LEU A 263 0.74 51.01 18.26
C LEU A 263 -0.24 52.13 18.60
N HIS A 264 -0.38 53.09 17.68
CA HIS A 264 -1.46 54.07 17.76
C HIS A 264 -2.80 53.34 17.94
N PRO A 265 -3.68 53.80 18.84
CA PRO A 265 -4.98 53.18 19.05
C PRO A 265 -5.79 53.25 17.76
N ILE A 266 -6.23 52.08 17.29
CA ILE A 266 -7.28 51.97 16.29
C ILE A 266 -8.55 52.53 16.96
N PRO A 267 -9.28 53.49 16.36
CA PRO A 267 -10.55 53.91 16.91
C PRO A 267 -11.47 52.70 16.94
N ALA A 268 -11.88 52.32 18.16
CA ALA A 268 -12.90 51.31 18.37
C ALA A 268 -14.16 51.74 17.63
N SER A 269 -14.66 50.88 16.74
CA SER A 269 -15.99 51.08 16.18
C SER A 269 -17.00 51.02 17.32
N GLU A 270 -17.78 52.07 17.40
CA GLU A 270 -18.97 52.19 18.22
C GLU A 270 -19.93 51.03 17.89
N GLY A 271 -20.33 50.27 18.92
CA GLY A 271 -21.40 49.27 18.82
C GLY A 271 -20.92 47.83 18.62
N ASP A 272 -20.66 47.13 19.72
CA ASP A 272 -21.58 46.05 20.10
C ASP A 272 -21.25 45.57 21.51
N GLU A 273 -22.13 45.98 22.43
CA GLU A 273 -22.42 45.23 23.64
C GLU A 273 -23.03 43.88 23.23
N MET A 274 -22.37 42.77 23.55
CA MET A 274 -23.13 41.65 24.11
C MET A 274 -22.24 40.74 24.96
N ALA A 275 -22.76 40.48 26.14
CA ALA A 275 -22.10 39.85 27.27
C ALA A 275 -21.89 38.34 27.11
N MET A 276 -20.85 37.89 27.82
CA MET A 276 -20.54 36.58 28.43
C MET A 276 -21.73 35.66 28.83
N PRO A 277 -21.52 34.36 29.19
CA PRO A 277 -20.24 33.73 29.62
C PRO A 277 -19.90 32.34 29.06
N LEU A 278 -18.60 32.04 29.15
CA LEU A 278 -17.98 30.71 29.16
C LEU A 278 -18.32 29.96 30.46
N LEU A 279 -18.78 28.72 30.33
CA LEU A 279 -18.75 27.72 31.40
C LEU A 279 -17.39 27.01 31.39
N ALA A 280 -16.67 27.13 32.50
CA ALA A 280 -15.51 26.34 32.83
C ALA A 280 -15.94 24.91 33.19
N TYR A 281 -15.30 23.91 32.59
CA TYR A 281 -15.39 22.52 33.06
C TYR A 281 -14.02 22.11 33.60
N THR A 282 -13.97 21.95 34.93
CA THR A 282 -12.84 21.38 35.67
C THR A 282 -13.24 20.00 36.19
N GLY A 283 -12.37 19.01 35.94
CA GLY A 283 -12.08 17.94 36.91
C GLY A 283 -13.05 16.76 37.00
N GLY A 284 -12.56 15.62 36.52
CA GLY A 284 -12.99 14.26 36.83
C GLY A 284 -11.94 13.29 36.31
#